data_AF-A0A918M8K6-F1
#
_entry.id   AF-A0A918M8K6-F1
#
_cell.length_a   1.000
_cell.length_b   1.000
_cell.length_c   1.000
_cell.angle_alpha   90.00
_cell.angle_beta   90.00
_cell.angle_gamma   90.00
#
_symmetry.space_group_name_H-M   'P 1'
#
loop_
_entity.id
_entity.type
_entity.pdbx_description
1 polymer ?
#
loop_
_entity_poly.entity_id
_entity_poly.type
_entity_poly.pdbx_seq_one_letter_code
_entity_poly.pdbx_strand_id
1 'polypeptide(L)'
;MQAATDSDGGSPVFALVLCIFLVMGVIQVVRPQLLWKANARLQRGWVKNPDATEPTSKGYAMNRVVGVLFLALVIWMLIQQL
;
A
#
# COMPACT_ATOMS: atom_id res chain seq x y z
N MET A 1 -3.84 19.35 -36.45
CA MET A 1 -4.24 18.00 -35.99
C MET A 1 -4.33 18.04 -34.48
N GLN A 2 -5.55 18.08 -33.95
CA GLN A 2 -5.82 18.04 -32.52
C GLN A 2 -5.72 16.57 -32.09
N ALA A 3 -4.82 16.26 -31.17
CA ALA A 3 -4.72 14.90 -30.62
C ALA A 3 -6.03 14.61 -29.87
N ALA A 4 -6.79 13.63 -30.37
CA ALA A 4 -7.89 13.03 -29.65
C ALA A 4 -7.37 12.57 -28.29
N THR A 5 -7.76 13.31 -27.25
CA THR A 5 -7.59 12.89 -25.87
C THR A 5 -8.72 11.90 -25.64
N ASP A 6 -8.47 10.63 -25.95
CA ASP A 6 -9.38 9.55 -25.60
C ASP A 6 -9.63 9.62 -24.09
N SER A 7 -10.81 10.10 -23.75
CA SER A 7 -11.33 10.19 -22.40
C SER A 7 -12.29 9.02 -22.25
N ASP A 8 -11.82 7.86 -21.75
CA ASP A 8 -12.70 6.90 -21.02
C ASP A 8 -12.01 5.66 -20.39
N GLY A 9 -10.73 5.73 -20.03
CA GLY A 9 -10.06 4.62 -19.34
C GLY A 9 -9.12 5.15 -18.29
N GLY A 10 -9.14 4.54 -17.10
CA GLY A 10 -8.36 4.97 -15.94
C GLY A 10 -6.91 5.35 -16.23
N SER A 11 -6.38 6.36 -15.53
CA SER A 11 -4.99 6.80 -15.73
C SER A 11 -4.03 5.61 -15.54
N PRO A 12 -3.19 5.26 -16.53
CA PRO A 12 -2.30 4.10 -16.42
C PRO A 12 -1.31 4.25 -15.27
N VAL A 13 -0.92 5.50 -14.96
CA VAL A 13 -0.09 5.81 -13.78
C VAL A 13 -0.86 5.49 -12.50
N PHE A 14 -2.14 5.82 -12.43
CA PHE A 14 -2.97 5.53 -11.27
C PHE A 14 -3.16 4.02 -11.08
N ALA A 15 -3.41 3.26 -12.16
CA ALA A 15 -3.48 1.80 -12.11
C ALA A 15 -2.16 1.17 -11.60
N LEU A 16 -1.00 1.66 -12.05
CA LEU A 16 0.30 1.21 -11.55
C LEU A 16 0.47 1.46 -10.04
N VAL A 17 0.06 2.63 -9.55
CA VAL A 17 0.08 2.95 -8.11
C VAL A 17 -0.83 1.99 -7.33
N LEU A 18 -2.03 1.70 -7.84
CA LEU A 18 -2.95 0.74 -7.21
C LEU A 18 -2.37 -0.68 -7.17
N CYS A 19 -1.65 -1.11 -8.21
CA CYS A 19 -0.96 -2.40 -8.22
C CYS A 19 0.13 -2.47 -7.14
N ILE A 20 0.92 -1.40 -6.96
CA ILE A 20 1.92 -1.33 -5.87
C ILE A 20 1.20 -1.42 -4.51
N PHE A 21 0.12 -0.68 -4.34
CA PHE A 21 -0.68 -0.72 -3.12
C PHE A 21 -1.30 -2.09 -2.86
N LEU A 22 -1.72 -2.81 -3.90
CA LEU A 22 -2.24 -4.17 -3.78
C LEU A 22 -1.15 -5.10 -3.21
N VAL A 23 0.06 -5.06 -3.77
CA VAL A 23 1.18 -5.87 -3.27
C VAL A 23 1.51 -5.50 -1.81
N MET A 24 1.59 -4.20 -1.51
CA MET A 24 1.85 -3.72 -0.15
C MET A 24 0.75 -4.17 0.83
N GLY A 25 -0.51 -4.08 0.44
CA GLY A 25 -1.65 -4.54 1.23
C GLY A 25 -1.60 -6.05 1.50
N VAL A 26 -1.24 -6.86 0.50
CA VAL A 26 -1.06 -8.32 0.68
C VAL A 26 0.05 -8.59 1.69
N ILE A 27 1.19 -7.90 1.59
CA ILE A 27 2.28 -8.05 2.56
C ILE A 27 1.79 -7.65 3.97
N GLN A 28 1.01 -6.57 4.09
CA GLN A 28 0.46 -6.13 5.37
C GLN A 28 -0.44 -7.19 6.03
N VAL A 29 -1.23 -7.93 5.25
CA VAL A 29 -2.09 -9.00 5.76
C VAL A 29 -1.30 -10.27 6.09
N VAL A 30 -0.39 -10.68 5.21
CA VAL A 30 0.31 -11.97 5.34
C VAL A 30 1.49 -11.87 6.32
N ARG A 31 2.35 -10.86 6.16
CA ARG A 31 3.57 -10.66 6.95
C ARG A 31 3.83 -9.16 7.21
N PRO A 32 3.05 -8.52 8.10
CA PRO A 32 3.19 -7.09 8.40
C PRO A 32 4.58 -6.71 8.93
N GLN A 33 5.33 -7.66 9.49
CA GLN A 33 6.70 -7.47 9.96
C GLN A 33 7.66 -7.05 8.83
N LEU A 34 7.41 -7.46 7.59
CA LEU A 34 8.25 -7.10 6.45
C LEU A 34 8.14 -5.60 6.16
N LEU A 35 6.92 -5.06 6.18
CA LEU A 35 6.69 -3.63 6.02
C LEU A 35 7.29 -2.83 7.18
N TRP A 36 7.19 -3.33 8.41
CA TRP A 36 7.84 -2.70 9.56
C TRP A 36 9.36 -2.57 9.37
N LYS A 37 10.04 -3.68 9.03
CA LYS A 37 11.49 -3.70 8.81
C LYS A 37 11.91 -2.84 7.62
N ALA A 38 11.16 -2.85 6.53
CA ALA A 38 11.42 -2.01 5.38
C ALA A 38 11.25 -0.53 5.73
N ASN A 39 10.16 -0.17 6.43
CA ASN A 39 9.88 1.20 6.83
C ASN A 39 10.95 1.75 7.79
N ALA A 40 11.38 0.98 8.80
CA ALA A 40 12.46 1.37 9.71
C ALA A 40 13.77 1.71 8.96
N ARG A 41 14.11 0.94 7.92
CA ARG A 41 15.29 1.19 7.08
C ARG A 41 15.13 2.45 6.23
N LEU A 42 13.97 2.63 5.61
CA LEU A 42 13.68 3.79 4.75
C LEU A 42 13.62 5.10 5.55
N GLN A 43 13.13 5.04 6.80
CA GLN A 43 13.06 6.18 7.70
C GLN A 43 14.41 6.54 8.35
N ARG A 44 15.42 5.68 8.20
CA ARG A 44 16.77 5.93 8.73
C ARG A 44 17.36 7.18 8.08
N GLY A 45 17.71 8.17 8.91
CA GLY A 45 18.22 9.47 8.44
C GLY A 45 17.15 10.56 8.26
N TRP A 46 15.86 10.21 8.32
CA TRP A 46 14.75 11.16 8.19
C TRP A 46 13.97 11.34 9.49
N VAL A 47 13.97 10.32 10.35
CA VAL A 47 13.20 10.30 11.60
C VAL A 47 14.15 10.18 12.78
N LYS A 48 13.79 10.83 13.89
CA LYS A 48 14.57 10.83 15.14
C LYS A 48 14.80 9.41 15.69
N ASN A 49 13.79 8.55 15.63
CA ASN A 49 13.85 7.16 16.11
C ASN A 49 13.37 6.19 15.01
N PRO A 50 14.24 5.82 14.06
CA PRO A 50 13.89 4.89 12.99
C PRO A 50 13.76 3.44 13.49
N ASP A 51 14.45 3.10 14.58
CA ASP A 51 14.46 1.76 15.19
C ASP A 51 13.49 1.71 16.40
N ALA A 52 12.31 2.31 16.28
CA ALA A 52 11.29 2.31 17.33
C ALA A 52 10.90 0.88 17.75
N THR A 53 10.33 0.74 18.97
CA THR A 53 9.89 -0.55 19.48
C THR A 53 8.90 -1.23 18.53
N GLU A 54 9.20 -2.48 18.19
CA GLU A 54 8.37 -3.28 17.29
C GLU A 54 6.94 -3.46 17.86
N PRO A 55 5.89 -3.42 17.02
CA PRO A 55 4.53 -3.70 17.45
C PRO A 55 4.41 -5.07 18.12
N THR A 56 3.57 -5.15 19.16
CA THR A 56 3.24 -6.43 19.81
C THR A 56 2.45 -7.35 18.87
N SER A 57 2.25 -8.61 19.24
CA SER A 57 1.40 -9.54 18.48
C SER A 57 -0.03 -9.00 18.27
N LYS A 58 -0.58 -8.27 19.26
CA LYS A 58 -1.89 -7.59 19.12
C LYS A 58 -1.82 -6.42 18.15
N GLY A 59 -0.73 -5.64 18.17
CA GLY A 59 -0.47 -4.59 17.19
C GLY A 59 -0.40 -5.13 15.76
N TYR A 60 0.28 -6.26 15.56
CA TYR A 60 0.30 -6.94 14.26
C TYR A 60 -1.03 -7.55 13.86
N ALA A 61 -1.85 -8.02 14.81
CA ALA A 61 -3.21 -8.47 14.50
C ALA A 61 -4.06 -7.29 14.00
N MET A 62 -4.03 -6.16 14.68
CA MET A 62 -4.71 -4.94 14.26
C MET A 62 -4.22 -4.46 12.88
N ASN A 63 -2.90 -4.51 12.64
CA ASN A 63 -2.33 -4.11 11.36
C ASN A 63 -2.82 -4.99 10.20
N ARG A 64 -3.07 -6.28 10.43
CA ARG A 64 -3.68 -7.17 9.44
C ARG A 64 -5.13 -6.80 9.17
N VAL A 65 -5.92 -6.50 10.21
CA VAL A 65 -7.32 -6.05 10.05
C VAL A 65 -7.38 -4.79 9.19
N VAL A 66 -6.55 -3.80 9.50
CA VAL A 66 -6.43 -2.58 8.68
C VAL A 66 -5.98 -2.92 7.26
N GLY A 67 -5.01 -3.82 7.10
CA GLY A 67 -4.55 -4.30 5.79
C GLY A 67 -5.66 -4.95 4.95
N VAL A 68 -6.57 -5.72 5.57
CA VAL A 68 -7.72 -6.32 4.88
C VAL A 68 -8.69 -5.24 4.39
N LEU A 69 -9.02 -4.27 5.24
CA LEU A 69 -9.88 -3.14 4.85
C LEU A 69 -9.26 -2.32 3.72
N PHE A 70 -7.96 -2.04 3.82
CA PHE A 70 -7.19 -1.36 2.78
C PHE A 70 -7.19 -2.14 1.46
N LEU A 71 -6.94 -3.44 1.48
CA LEU A 71 -7.00 -4.29 0.29
C LEU A 71 -8.36 -4.27 -0.38
N ALA A 72 -9.45 -4.35 0.40
CA ALA A 72 -10.80 -4.28 -0.14
C ALA A 72 -11.02 -2.97 -0.90
N LEU A 73 -10.55 -1.84 -0.36
CA LEU A 73 -10.62 -0.55 -1.02
C LEU A 73 -9.77 -0.48 -2.30
N VAL A 74 -8.53 -0.98 -2.26
CA VAL A 74 -7.64 -0.99 -3.44
C VAL A 74 -8.20 -1.85 -4.56
N ILE A 75 -8.71 -3.04 -4.23
CA ILE A 75 -9.35 -3.93 -5.21
C ILE A 75 -10.57 -3.26 -5.83
N TRP A 76 -11.42 -2.65 -5.00
CA TRP A 76 -12.57 -1.88 -5.50
C TRP A 76 -12.16 -0.77 -6.46
N MET A 77 -11.16 0.03 -6.09
CA MET A 77 -10.63 1.10 -6.96
C MET A 77 -10.05 0.55 -8.26
N LEU A 78 -9.35 -0.59 -8.22
CA LEU A 78 -8.76 -1.20 -9.41
C LEU A 78 -9.84 -1.71 -10.37
N ILE A 79 -10.90 -2.33 -9.85
CA ILE A 79 -12.05 -2.76 -10.66
C ILE A 79 -12.72 -1.57 -11.35
N GLN A 80 -12.83 -0.41 -10.68
CA GLN A 80 -13.42 0.80 -11.26
C GLN A 80 -12.53 1.47 -12.33
N GLN A 81 -11.26 1.07 -12.45
CA GLN A 81 -10.30 1.61 -13.43
C GLN A 81 -10.09 0.69 -14.64
N LEU A 82 -10.56 -0.56 -14.55
CA LEU A 82 -10.56 -1.56 -15.63
C LEU A 82 -11.80 -1.39 -16.51
#